data_AF-A0A5W9CSX6-F1
#
_entry.id   AF-A0A5W9CSX6-F1
#
_cell.length_a   1.000
_cell.length_b   1.000
_cell.length_c   1.000
_cell.angle_alpha   90.00
_cell.angle_beta   90.00
_cell.angle_gamma   90.00
#
_symmetry.space_group_name_H-M   'P 1'
#
loop_
_entity.id
_entity.type
_entity.pdbx_description
1 polymer ?
#
loop_
_entity_poly.entity_id
_entity_poly.type
_entity_poly.pdbx_seq_one_letter_code
_entity_poly.pdbx_strand_id
1 'polypeptide(L)'
;MKAYTLKEHKDSGELHLFEGEMLLNDPSYKCNSGSKSICKKMDSADNKGNRFACATDQEAREKIAAIGRKVCGTCVSHLYESY
;
A
#
# COMPACT_ATOMS: atom_id res chain seq x y z
N MET A 1 7.42 4.66 -12.05
CA MET A 1 6.12 3.95 -11.87
C MET A 1 5.83 3.88 -10.39
N LYS A 2 4.61 4.19 -9.97
CA LYS A 2 4.23 4.06 -8.56
C LYS A 2 4.13 2.58 -8.18
N ALA A 3 4.51 2.29 -6.94
CA ALA A 3 4.36 1.00 -6.31
C ALA A 3 3.51 1.15 -5.06
N TYR A 4 2.59 0.21 -4.86
CA TYR A 4 1.71 0.17 -3.71
C TYR A 4 1.95 -1.10 -2.89
N THR A 5 2.05 -0.91 -1.58
CA THR A 5 2.16 -2.00 -0.62
C THR A 5 1.07 -1.87 0.41
N LEU A 6 0.25 -2.90 0.57
CA LEU A 6 -0.82 -2.93 1.58
C LEU A 6 -0.31 -3.65 2.82
N LYS A 7 -0.26 -2.95 3.94
CA LYS A 7 0.23 -3.48 5.22
C LYS A 7 -0.90 -3.52 6.23
N GLU A 8 -0.88 -4.53 7.09
CA GLU A 8 -1.83 -4.68 8.19
C GLU A 8 -1.27 -4.09 9.48
N HIS A 9 -2.02 -3.17 10.10
CA HIS A 9 -1.66 -2.61 11.39
C HIS A 9 -1.71 -3.68 12.47
N LYS A 10 -0.65 -3.78 13.28
CA LYS A 10 -0.50 -4.85 14.27
C LYS A 10 -1.56 -4.83 15.38
N ASP A 11 -1.94 -3.64 15.84
CA ASP A 11 -2.93 -3.47 16.92
C ASP A 11 -4.39 -3.42 16.41
N SER A 12 -4.71 -2.55 15.45
CA SER A 12 -6.09 -2.35 14.99
C SER A 12 -6.56 -3.39 13.95
N GLY A 13 -5.64 -4.07 13.26
CA GLY A 13 -5.96 -4.95 12.13
C GLY A 13 -6.46 -4.19 10.88
N GLU A 14 -6.43 -2.85 10.90
CA GLU A 14 -6.77 -2.02 9.74
C GLU A 14 -5.67 -2.14 8.68
N LEU A 15 -6.08 -2.18 7.40
CA LEU A 15 -5.15 -2.28 6.29
C LEU A 15 -4.87 -0.90 5.71
N HIS A 16 -3.60 -0.51 5.68
CA HIS A 16 -3.16 0.78 5.15
C HIS A 16 -2.26 0.62 3.94
N LEU A 17 -2.43 1.52 2.98
CA LEU A 17 -1.65 1.53 1.76
C LEU A 17 -0.41 2.42 1.94
N PHE A 18 0.71 1.95 1.43
CA PHE A 18 1.99 2.63 1.42
C PHE A 18 2.39 2.84 -0.03
N GLU A 19 2.61 4.10 -0.41
CA GLU A 19 3.11 4.49 -1.72
C GLU A 19 4.64 4.43 -1.73
N GLY A 20 5.19 4.01 -2.85
CA GLY A 20 6.60 4.06 -3.19
C GLY A 20 6.78 4.00 -4.70
N GLU A 21 7.96 3.57 -5.13
CA GLU A 21 8.37 3.53 -6.52
C GLU A 21 8.79 2.12 -6.92
N MET A 22 8.37 1.71 -8.11
CA MET A 22 8.86 0.49 -8.76
C MET A 22 10.31 0.72 -9.21
N LEU A 23 11.19 -0.21 -8.84
CA LEU A 23 12.62 -0.16 -9.13
C LEU A 23 12.93 -1.15 -10.26
N LEU A 24 12.52 -0.81 -11.49
CA LEU A 24 12.59 -1.71 -12.65
C LEU A 24 14.01 -2.08 -13.07
N ASN A 25 15.00 -1.25 -12.72
CA ASN A 25 16.40 -1.45 -13.09
C ASN A 25 17.25 -2.03 -11.94
N ASP A 26 16.64 -2.33 -10.80
CA ASP A 26 17.36 -2.79 -9.62
C ASP A 26 17.17 -4.32 -9.46
N PRO A 27 18.23 -5.13 -9.68
CA PRO A 27 18.11 -6.59 -9.65
C PRO A 27 17.84 -7.14 -8.25
N SER A 28 18.08 -6.34 -7.21
CA SER A 28 17.93 -6.74 -5.81
C SER A 28 16.57 -6.36 -5.22
N TYR A 29 15.91 -5.33 -5.75
CA TYR A 29 14.68 -4.77 -5.17
C TYR A 29 13.66 -4.44 -6.26
N LYS A 30 12.47 -5.05 -6.20
CA LYS A 30 11.40 -4.81 -7.18
C LYS A 30 10.70 -3.47 -6.99
N CYS A 31 10.63 -2.97 -5.77
CA CYS A 31 10.08 -1.68 -5.43
C CYS A 31 10.59 -1.19 -4.07
N ASN A 32 10.42 0.10 -3.81
CA ASN A 32 10.50 0.66 -2.47
C ASN A 32 9.08 0.94 -1.93
N SER A 33 8.97 1.18 -0.62
CA SER A 33 7.74 1.65 0.02
C SER A 33 8.09 2.73 1.03
N GLY A 34 7.29 3.79 1.10
CA GLY A 34 7.47 4.85 2.10
C GLY A 34 7.41 4.33 3.54
N SER A 35 7.98 5.12 4.46
CA SER A 35 7.97 4.81 5.89
C SER A 35 6.59 5.00 6.52
N LYS A 36 5.71 5.80 5.90
CA LYS A 36 4.33 6.05 6.36
C LYS A 36 3.31 5.66 5.30
N SER A 37 2.13 5.29 5.77
CA SER A 37 0.96 5.08 4.92
C SER A 37 0.53 6.38 4.24
N ILE A 38 -0.21 6.26 3.14
CA ILE A 38 -0.74 7.37 2.36
C ILE A 38 -1.61 8.29 3.24
N CYS A 39 -2.43 7.70 4.11
CA CYS A 39 -3.25 8.47 5.05
C CYS A 39 -2.48 8.99 6.27
N LYS A 40 -1.17 8.71 6.37
CA LYS A 40 -0.27 9.12 7.47
C LYS A 40 -0.68 8.64 8.88
N LYS A 41 -1.59 7.65 8.97
CA LYS A 41 -2.11 7.11 10.24
C LYS A 41 -1.35 5.89 10.75
N MET A 42 -0.57 5.27 9.87
CA MET A 42 0.20 4.07 10.17
C MET A 42 1.65 4.26 9.69
N ASP A 43 2.60 4.02 10.59
CA ASP A 43 4.00 3.88 10.28
C ASP A 43 4.31 2.44 9.83
N SER A 44 5.29 2.30 8.96
CA SER A 44 5.68 1.02 8.38
C SER A 44 6.23 0.05 9.42
N ALA A 45 6.77 0.54 10.54
CA ALA A 45 7.22 -0.28 11.66
C ALA A 45 6.06 -0.91 12.46
N ASP A 46 4.85 -0.33 12.37
CA ASP A 46 3.67 -0.78 13.11
C ASP A 46 2.85 -1.84 12.35
N ASN A 47 3.47 -2.49 11.37
CA ASN A 47 2.84 -3.55 10.61
C ASN A 47 3.05 -4.94 11.22
N LYS A 48 2.03 -5.78 11.08
CA LYS A 48 2.09 -7.22 11.38
C LYS A 48 2.40 -8.08 10.15
N GLY A 49 2.21 -7.50 8.95
CA GLY A 49 2.57 -8.14 7.70
C GLY A 49 2.01 -7.40 6.49
N ASN A 50 2.50 -7.81 5.32
CA ASN A 50 2.06 -7.28 4.03
C ASN A 50 0.99 -8.21 3.44
N ARG A 51 -0.14 -7.63 3.01
CA ARG A 51 -1.15 -8.35 2.22
C ARG A 51 -0.74 -8.47 0.76
N PHE A 52 -0.11 -7.42 0.23
CA PHE A 52 0.61 -7.44 -1.03
C PHE A 52 1.70 -6.37 -1.03
N ALA A 53 2.69 -6.53 -1.89
CA ALA A 53 3.78 -5.57 -2.09
C ALA A 53 4.03 -5.35 -3.58
N CYS A 54 4.62 -4.21 -3.91
CA CYS A 54 4.99 -3.84 -5.28
C CYS A 54 3.85 -3.99 -6.30
N ALA A 55 2.64 -3.56 -5.94
CA ALA A 55 1.53 -3.55 -6.89
C ALA A 55 1.52 -2.25 -7.70
N THR A 56 1.17 -2.33 -8.98
CA THR A 56 0.83 -1.15 -9.79
C THR A 56 -0.48 -0.50 -9.32
N ASP A 57 -0.81 0.71 -9.81
CA ASP A 57 -2.10 1.36 -9.55
C ASP A 57 -3.29 0.44 -9.85
N GLN A 58 -3.27 -0.20 -11.02
CA GLN A 58 -4.32 -1.13 -11.47
C GLN A 58 -4.42 -2.33 -10.52
N GLU A 59 -3.32 -3.01 -10.24
CA GLU A 59 -3.32 -4.16 -9.35
C GLU A 59 -3.72 -3.80 -7.92
N ALA A 60 -3.30 -2.64 -7.43
CA ALA A 60 -3.69 -2.16 -6.12
C ALA A 60 -5.21 -1.98 -6.06
N ARG A 61 -5.82 -1.35 -7.07
CA ARG A 61 -7.28 -1.18 -7.17
C ARG A 61 -7.99 -2.52 -7.11
N GLU A 62 -7.54 -3.49 -7.90
CA GLU A 62 -8.12 -4.84 -7.96
C GLU A 62 -7.99 -5.59 -6.63
N LYS A 63 -6.79 -5.60 -6.04
CA LYS A 63 -6.51 -6.31 -4.77
C LYS A 63 -7.27 -5.69 -3.61
N ILE A 64 -7.35 -4.36 -3.54
CA ILE A 64 -8.07 -3.64 -2.49
C ILE A 64 -9.58 -3.86 -2.62
N ALA A 65 -10.11 -3.84 -3.86
CA ALA A 65 -11.52 -4.14 -4.12
C ALA A 65 -11.88 -5.57 -3.70
N ALA A 66 -10.99 -6.54 -3.92
CA ALA A 66 -11.20 -7.92 -3.48
C ALA A 66 -11.20 -8.09 -1.95
N ILE A 67 -10.46 -7.26 -1.21
CA ILE A 67 -10.41 -7.29 0.26
C ILE A 67 -11.62 -6.57 0.89
N GLY A 68 -12.03 -5.45 0.32
CA GLY A 68 -13.18 -4.67 0.78
C GLY A 68 -12.92 -3.83 2.04
N ARG A 69 -13.93 -3.73 2.93
CA ARG A 69 -14.02 -2.72 4.01
C ARG A 69 -12.92 -2.75 5.08
N LYS A 70 -12.02 -3.73 5.08
CA LYS A 70 -10.85 -3.76 5.96
C LYS A 70 -9.77 -2.74 5.56
N VAL A 71 -9.81 -2.23 4.34
CA VAL A 71 -8.85 -1.23 3.86
C VAL A 71 -9.29 0.17 4.25
N CYS A 72 -8.34 0.95 4.78
CA CYS A 72 -8.53 2.33 5.19
C CYS A 72 -9.13 3.16 4.04
N GLY A 73 -10.34 3.69 4.24
CA GLY A 73 -11.09 4.39 3.19
C GLY A 73 -10.31 5.57 2.58
N THR A 74 -9.56 6.31 3.38
CA THR A 74 -8.70 7.40 2.89
C THR A 74 -7.60 6.90 1.94
N CYS A 75 -7.01 5.74 2.22
CA CYS A 75 -6.01 5.14 1.33
C CYS A 75 -6.65 4.69 0.01
N VAL A 76 -7.89 4.18 0.06
CA VAL A 76 -8.65 3.81 -1.14
C VAL A 76 -8.95 5.05 -1.97
N SER A 77 -9.50 6.11 -1.39
CA SER A 77 -9.81 7.35 -2.11
C SER A 77 -8.60 7.92 -2.85
N HIS A 78 -7.45 7.96 -2.20
CA HIS A 78 -6.20 8.46 -2.78
C HIS A 78 -5.71 7.64 -3.99
N LEU A 79 -6.11 6.37 -4.09
CA LEU A 79 -5.77 5.49 -5.21
C LEU A 79 -6.67 5.71 -6.43
N TYR A 80 -7.87 6.27 -6.24
CA TYR A 80 -8.81 6.61 -7.30
C TYR A 80 -8.79 8.10 -7.66
N GLU A 81 -8.12 8.94 -6.87
CA GLU A 81 -7.81 10.32 -7.25
C GLU A 81 -6.91 10.32 -8.50
N SER A 82 -7.43 10.92 -9.57
CA SER A 82 -6.75 11.08 -10.85
C SER A 82 -6.26 12.52 -10.92
N TYR A 83 -4.97 12.74 -10.63
CA TYR A 83 -4.33 14.05 -10.81
C TYR A 83 -3.95 14.29 -12.26
#